data_AF-A0A7T4F1P8-F1
#
_entry.id   AF-A0A7T4F1P8-F1
#
_cell.length_a   1.000
_cell.length_b   1.000
_cell.length_c   1.000
_cell.angle_alpha   90.00
_cell.angle_beta   90.00
_cell.angle_gamma   90.00
#
_symmetry.space_group_name_H-M   'P 1'
#
loop_
_entity.id
_entity.type
_entity.pdbx_description
1 polymer ?
#
loop_
_entity_poly.entity_id
_entity_poly.type
_entity_poly.pdbx_seq_one_letter_code
_entity_poly.pdbx_strand_id
1 'polypeptide(L)'
;MNEKNLKNIMELRKKLQDLDENLEKIKKKNSFFSFFLKSLIFSLIFLLIISLAKTKTPTKIIVFVGAFIISNFVQSILISKKQNEEIKKIKREKIKIQAEIFSLAKDLEN
;
A
#
# COMPACT_ATOMS: atom_id res chain seq x y z
N MET A 1 -38.41 10.04 12.17
CA MET A 1 -37.17 9.29 11.89
C MET A 1 -37.48 7.80 11.93
N ASN A 2 -37.41 7.07 10.82
CA ASN A 2 -37.63 5.63 10.83
C ASN A 2 -36.44 4.96 11.53
N GLU A 3 -36.63 4.35 12.71
CA GLU A 3 -35.56 3.77 13.53
C GLU A 3 -34.67 2.80 12.74
N LYS A 4 -35.26 2.10 11.77
CA LYS A 4 -34.54 1.18 10.87
C LYS A 4 -33.54 1.90 9.98
N ASN A 5 -33.91 3.06 9.41
CA ASN A 5 -33.02 3.85 8.55
C ASN A 5 -31.89 4.50 9.37
N LEU A 6 -32.21 4.97 10.58
CA LEU A 6 -31.20 5.51 11.50
C LEU A 6 -30.15 4.45 11.86
N LYS A 7 -30.60 3.24 12.21
CA LYS A 7 -29.71 2.11 12.54
C LYS A 7 -28.80 1.76 11.35
N ASN A 8 -29.34 1.70 10.14
CA ASN A 8 -28.57 1.45 8.92
C ASN A 8 -27.51 2.54 8.66
N ILE A 9 -27.88 3.82 8.82
CA ILE A 9 -26.94 4.94 8.68
C ILE A 9 -25.80 4.85 9.71
N MET A 10 -26.10 4.48 10.96
CA MET A 10 -25.07 4.29 11.99
C MET A 10 -24.10 3.14 11.65
N GLU A 11 -24.61 2.01 11.15
CA GLU A 11 -23.76 0.90 10.71
C GLU A 11 -22.86 1.29 9.52
N LEU A 12 -23.41 2.02 8.54
CA LEU A 12 -22.66 2.53 7.39
C LEU A 12 -21.58 3.55 7.81
N ARG A 13 -21.87 4.42 8.79
CA ARG A 13 -20.88 5.34 9.37
C ARG A 13 -19.75 4.60 10.08
N LYS A 14 -20.04 3.52 10.80
CA LYS A 14 -19.02 2.69 11.43
C LYS A 14 -18.11 2.05 10.37
N LYS A 15 -18.69 1.51 9.29
CA LYS A 15 -17.91 0.99 8.14
C LYS A 15 -17.01 2.05 7.51
N LEU A 16 -17.46 3.31 7.40
CA LEU A 16 -16.61 4.41 6.92
C LEU A 16 -15.41 4.64 7.83
N GLN A 17 -15.61 4.63 9.15
CA GLN A 17 -14.54 4.79 10.13
C GLN A 17 -13.51 3.66 10.04
N ASP A 18 -13.96 2.41 9.90
CA ASP A 18 -13.06 1.25 9.69
C ASP A 18 -12.23 1.41 8.39
N LEU A 19 -12.84 1.93 7.33
CA LEU A 19 -12.15 2.23 6.07
C LEU A 19 -11.17 3.41 6.18
N ASP A 20 -11.41 4.39 7.07
CA ASP A 20 -10.46 5.46 7.40
C ASP A 20 -9.23 4.89 8.12
N GLU A 21 -9.42 4.07 9.14
CA GLU A 21 -8.31 3.41 9.85
C GLU A 21 -7.48 2.52 8.92
N ASN A 22 -8.14 1.73 8.08
CA ASN A 22 -7.45 0.88 7.11
C ASN A 22 -6.62 1.69 6.11
N LEU A 23 -7.13 2.84 5.67
CA LEU A 23 -6.39 3.74 4.77
C LEU A 23 -5.15 4.31 5.47
N GLU A 24 -5.26 4.68 6.74
CA GLU A 24 -4.13 5.15 7.53
C GLU A 24 -3.08 4.06 7.76
N LYS A 25 -3.52 2.82 8.05
CA LYS A 25 -2.64 1.65 8.14
C LYS A 25 -1.90 1.42 6.82
N ILE A 26 -2.56 1.49 5.66
CA ILE A 26 -1.92 1.30 4.35
C ILE A 26 -0.89 2.39 4.05
N LYS A 27 -1.16 3.65 4.42
CA LYS A 27 -0.20 4.75 4.31
C LYS A 27 1.05 4.50 5.18
N LYS A 28 0.87 3.95 6.39
CA LYS A 28 1.96 3.64 7.33
C LYS A 28 2.67 2.31 7.05
N LYS A 29 2.09 1.41 6.25
CA LYS A 29 2.56 0.03 6.03
C LYS A 29 3.93 -0.07 5.37
N ASN A 30 4.33 0.94 4.59
CA ASN A 30 5.61 0.93 3.89
C ASN A 30 6.63 1.81 4.60
N SER A 31 7.34 1.22 5.56
CA SER A 31 8.52 1.84 6.13
C SER A 31 9.68 1.73 5.15
N PHE A 32 10.38 2.84 4.93
CA PHE A 32 11.65 2.88 4.20
C PHE A 32 12.62 1.77 4.66
N PHE A 33 12.61 1.48 5.97
CA PHE A 33 13.45 0.47 6.59
C PHE A 33 13.16 -0.95 6.10
N SER A 34 11.88 -1.36 6.01
CA SER A 34 11.53 -2.69 5.51
C SER A 34 11.96 -2.88 4.05
N PHE A 35 11.94 -1.80 3.28
CA PHE A 35 12.32 -1.80 1.87
C PHE A 35 13.84 -1.86 1.71
N PHE A 36 14.56 -1.03 2.47
CA PHE A 36 16.03 -1.03 2.51
C PHE A 36 16.58 -2.41 2.85
N LEU A 37 16.02 -3.08 3.87
CA LEU A 37 16.46 -4.39 4.30
C LEU A 37 16.28 -5.48 3.22
N LYS A 38 15.16 -5.45 2.49
CA LYS A 38 14.91 -6.38 1.38
C LYS A 38 15.89 -6.18 0.23
N SER A 39 16.13 -4.93 -0.16
CA SER A 39 17.11 -4.59 -1.19
C SER A 39 18.53 -4.98 -0.78
N LEU A 40 18.87 -4.82 0.51
CA LEU A 40 20.16 -5.22 1.04
C LEU A 40 20.35 -6.75 0.94
N ILE A 41 19.36 -7.54 1.35
CA ILE A 41 19.40 -9.01 1.22
C ILE A 41 19.56 -9.42 -0.25
N PHE A 42 18.79 -8.82 -1.17
CA PHE A 42 18.90 -9.10 -2.60
C PHE A 42 20.30 -8.80 -3.14
N SER A 43 20.88 -7.67 -2.75
CA SER A 43 22.22 -7.29 -3.16
C SER A 43 23.28 -8.25 -2.61
N LEU A 44 23.14 -8.72 -1.36
CA LEU A 44 24.04 -9.71 -0.76
C LEU A 44 23.98 -11.05 -1.49
N ILE A 45 22.78 -11.53 -1.87
CA ILE A 45 22.62 -12.74 -2.68
C ILE A 45 23.34 -12.58 -4.02
N PHE A 46 23.19 -11.43 -4.67
CA PHE A 46 23.85 -11.14 -5.95
C PHE A 46 25.38 -11.10 -5.81
N LEU A 47 25.88 -10.54 -4.71
CA LEU A 47 27.30 -10.54 -4.38
C LEU A 47 27.83 -11.97 -4.21
N LEU A 48 27.08 -12.84 -3.52
CA LEU A 48 27.45 -14.26 -3.35
C LEU A 48 27.52 -14.98 -4.70
N ILE A 49 26.54 -14.78 -5.59
CA ILE A 49 26.55 -15.37 -6.94
C ILE A 49 27.77 -14.90 -7.75
N ILE A 50 28.06 -13.60 -7.73
CA ILE A 50 29.19 -13.03 -8.47
C ILE A 50 30.53 -13.36 -7.81
N SER A 51 30.55 -13.65 -6.51
CA SER A 51 31.76 -14.10 -5.82
C SER A 51 32.32 -15.39 -6.43
N LEU A 52 31.43 -16.28 -6.92
CA LEU A 52 31.76 -17.51 -7.64
C LEU A 52 32.36 -17.26 -9.02
N ALA A 53 32.12 -16.09 -9.61
CA ALA A 53 32.75 -15.68 -10.85
C ALA A 53 34.18 -15.17 -10.60
N LYS A 54 35.12 -15.54 -11.48
CA LYS A 54 36.52 -15.04 -11.48
C LYS A 54 36.62 -13.59 -12.01
N THR A 55 35.77 -12.70 -11.51
CA THR A 55 35.78 -11.27 -11.86
C THR A 55 36.64 -10.48 -10.85
N LYS A 56 37.20 -9.35 -11.28
CA LYS A 56 38.00 -8.46 -10.42
C LYS A 56 37.12 -7.79 -9.36
N THR A 57 37.67 -7.52 -8.17
CA THR A 57 36.95 -6.91 -7.04
C THR A 57 36.20 -5.61 -7.39
N PRO A 58 36.77 -4.65 -8.16
CA PRO A 58 36.04 -3.45 -8.56
C PRO A 58 34.78 -3.75 -9.36
N THR A 59 34.83 -4.76 -10.24
CA THR A 59 33.68 -5.21 -11.02
C THR A 59 32.59 -5.80 -10.12
N LYS A 60 32.96 -6.58 -9.10
CA LYS A 60 31.99 -7.15 -8.13
C LYS A 60 31.25 -6.05 -7.36
N ILE A 61 31.97 -5.01 -6.94
CA ILE A 61 31.40 -3.85 -6.24
C ILE A 61 30.43 -3.08 -7.14
N ILE A 62 30.83 -2.81 -8.39
CA ILE A 62 29.97 -2.08 -9.35
C ILE A 62 28.66 -2.85 -9.58
N VAL A 63 28.73 -4.17 -9.78
CA VAL A 63 27.52 -4.97 -10.01
C VAL A 63 26.65 -5.03 -8.75
N PHE A 64 27.25 -5.14 -7.56
CA PHE A 64 26.52 -5.08 -6.30
C PHE A 64 25.76 -3.76 -6.14
N VAL A 65 26.44 -2.63 -6.31
CA VAL A 65 25.84 -1.29 -6.20
C VAL A 65 24.74 -1.11 -7.25
N GLY A 66 25.00 -1.53 -8.50
CA GLY A 66 24.02 -1.48 -9.57
C GLY A 66 22.77 -2.30 -9.27
N ALA A 67 22.93 -3.56 -8.86
CA ALA A 67 21.81 -4.43 -8.49
C ALA A 67 21.04 -3.88 -7.29
N PHE A 68 21.74 -3.30 -6.30
CA PHE A 68 21.11 -2.66 -5.15
C PHE A 68 20.25 -1.47 -5.57
N ILE A 69 20.79 -0.54 -6.37
CA ILE A 69 20.05 0.66 -6.82
C ILE A 69 18.83 0.26 -7.65
N ILE A 70 19.01 -0.65 -8.62
CA ILE A 70 17.92 -1.11 -9.49
C ILE A 70 16.83 -1.81 -8.69
N SER A 71 17.21 -2.68 -7.75
CA SER A 71 16.25 -3.39 -6.89
C SER A 71 15.42 -2.42 -6.05
N ASN A 72 16.07 -1.41 -5.47
CA ASN A 72 15.36 -0.34 -4.76
C ASN A 72 14.41 0.41 -5.72
N PHE A 73 14.87 0.87 -6.87
CA PHE A 73 14.03 1.61 -7.81
C PHE A 73 12.79 0.81 -8.25
N VAL A 74 12.96 -0.45 -8.63
CA VAL A 74 11.87 -1.35 -9.05
C VAL A 74 10.90 -1.62 -7.90
N GLN A 75 11.40 -1.95 -6.71
CA GLN A 75 10.55 -2.18 -5.55
C GLN A 75 9.76 -0.92 -5.19
N SER A 76 10.34 0.27 -5.31
CA SER A 76 9.68 1.54 -4.97
C SER A 76 8.49 1.80 -5.90
N ILE A 77 8.68 1.59 -7.20
CA ILE A 77 7.61 1.72 -8.20
C ILE A 77 6.49 0.70 -7.94
N LEU A 78 6.83 -0.57 -7.72
CA LEU A 78 5.85 -1.64 -7.50
C LEU A 78 5.04 -1.39 -6.23
N ILE A 79 5.71 -1.00 -5.15
CA ILE A 79 5.09 -0.69 -3.87
C ILE A 79 4.15 0.51 -4.00
N SER A 80 4.59 1.59 -4.65
CA SER A 80 3.78 2.79 -4.89
C SER A 80 2.53 2.47 -5.73
N LYS A 81 2.68 1.69 -6.81
CA LYS A 81 1.54 1.24 -7.63
C LYS A 81 0.54 0.43 -6.81
N LYS A 82 1.01 -0.56 -6.04
CA LYS A 82 0.15 -1.42 -5.22
C LYS A 82 -0.59 -0.63 -4.13
N GLN A 83 0.10 0.29 -3.46
CA GLN A 83 -0.55 1.20 -2.50
C GLN A 83 -1.61 2.07 -3.17
N ASN A 84 -1.31 2.64 -4.34
CA ASN A 84 -2.27 3.48 -5.06
C ASN A 84 -3.52 2.69 -5.48
N GLU A 85 -3.37 1.43 -5.89
CA GLU A 85 -4.51 0.55 -6.19
C GLU A 85 -5.35 0.25 -4.96
N GLU A 86 -4.72 -0.11 -3.83
CA GLU A 86 -5.41 -0.36 -2.56
C GLU A 86 -6.16 0.91 -2.08
N ILE A 87 -5.51 2.08 -2.12
CA ILE A 87 -6.13 3.36 -1.77
C ILE A 87 -7.31 3.67 -2.71
N LYS A 88 -7.19 3.39 -4.01
CA LYS A 88 -8.27 3.62 -5.00
C LYS A 88 -9.48 2.71 -4.73
N LYS A 89 -9.26 1.45 -4.33
CA LYS A 89 -10.34 0.53 -3.93
C LYS A 89 -11.10 1.08 -2.71
N ILE A 90 -10.37 1.47 -1.65
CA ILE A 90 -10.99 2.04 -0.45
C ILE A 90 -11.75 3.33 -0.77
N LYS A 91 -11.19 4.23 -1.58
CA LYS A 91 -11.89 5.46 -1.99
C LYS A 91 -13.21 5.17 -2.71
N ARG A 92 -13.24 4.17 -3.60
CA ARG A 92 -14.47 3.75 -4.29
C ARG A 92 -15.52 3.22 -3.31
N GLU A 93 -15.12 2.40 -2.35
CA GLU A 93 -16.02 1.89 -1.31
C GLU A 93 -16.58 3.01 -0.43
N LYS A 94 -15.73 3.97 0.00
CA LYS A 94 -16.20 5.14 0.75
C LYS A 94 -17.26 5.94 0.01
N ILE A 95 -17.05 6.18 -1.30
CA ILE A 95 -18.02 6.89 -2.13
C ILE A 95 -19.35 6.13 -2.19
N LYS A 96 -19.32 4.79 -2.35
CA LYS A 96 -20.54 3.97 -2.36
C LYS A 96 -21.30 4.07 -1.04
N ILE A 97 -20.60 3.93 0.08
CA ILE A 97 -21.22 4.01 1.42
C ILE A 97 -21.78 5.41 1.68
N GLN A 98 -21.07 6.48 1.28
CA GLN A 98 -21.56 7.85 1.39
C GLN A 98 -22.81 8.10 0.55
N ALA A 99 -22.87 7.57 -0.67
CA ALA A 99 -24.05 7.65 -1.52
C ALA A 99 -25.25 6.91 -0.91
N GLU A 100 -25.02 5.75 -0.30
CA GLU A 100 -26.06 4.98 0.40
C GLU A 100 -26.59 5.71 1.63
N ILE A 101 -25.70 6.31 2.44
CA ILE A 101 -26.09 7.19 3.56
C ILE A 101 -26.92 8.36 3.06
N PHE A 102 -26.52 9.01 1.96
CA PHE A 102 -27.23 10.14 1.40
C PHE A 102 -28.63 9.75 0.88
N SER A 103 -28.76 8.60 0.21
CA SER A 103 -30.06 8.07 -0.23
C SER A 103 -30.98 7.82 0.95
N LEU A 104 -30.49 7.13 1.98
CA LEU A 104 -31.26 6.82 3.18
C LEU A 104 -31.66 8.08 3.97
N ALA A 105 -30.83 9.13 3.93
CA ALA A 105 -31.10 10.42 4.55
C ALA A 105 -32.13 11.24 3.74
N LYS A 106 -32.09 11.18 2.42
CA LYS A 106 -33.07 11.85 1.55
C LYS A 106 -34.46 11.25 1.70
N ASP A 107 -34.55 9.92 1.84
CA ASP A 107 -35.80 9.21 2.15
C ASP A 107 -36.34 9.51 3.57
N LEU A 108 -35.61 10.26 4.40
CA LEU A 108 -36.04 10.73 5.72
C LEU A 108 -36.54 12.18 5.72
N GLU A 109 -36.19 12.99 4.70
CA GLU A 109 -36.65 14.39 4.56
C GLU A 109 -37.97 14.52 3.77
N ASN A 110 -38.32 13.49 2.98
CA ASN A 110 -39.64 13.34 2.33
C ASN A 110 -40.60 12.53 3.20
#